data_AF-A0AAD5YNJ8-F1
#
_entry.id   AF-A0AAD5YNJ8-F1
#
_cell.length_a   1.000
_cell.length_b   1.000
_cell.length_c   1.000
_cell.angle_alpha   90.00
_cell.angle_beta   90.00
_cell.angle_gamma   90.00
#
_symmetry.space_group_name_H-M   'P 1'
#
loop_
_entity.id
_entity.type
_entity.pdbx_description
1 polymer ?
#
loop_
_entity_poly.entity_id
_entity_poly.type
_entity_poly.pdbx_seq_one_letter_code
_entity_poly.pdbx_strand_id
1 'polypeptide(L)'
;MAASGAHVNFFAGSPLNRLAWLRTSYPFLNAAVVSPATRWVVFKNGNPLMASEAVSGDDPQKSKILSLARLTTKEVQPLLGSEPYFHQGEKPGEIAETGVSILETARLHGPPIVFLGLHEPDTETGETDVLPSSDFSGKTDPAAVASRLKGTPFFSLDVSKVPQGDVNEVLQATTTAKEGGSLEFIDGRNAMGHLTQIDSAIFSEARSLIDWNSRIKFCASCGSSIFSQWAGWKRSCSSLLPWADNTGKEPCDTNAGIHNITFPRSDPVVIAVVVNEANDKVLLGRNVGIRTISEISHHLMTFLQQRWPPKFYSALAGFVEPGEALEDTFKRELWEEAAVRVWGIQFHSTQPWPFPANIMAGFYALADSDAPVRTDLDNELQDAKWFTREEILAVLNHKEGTDEPNFKLPPRNALAGVLLSDWANGRIVVGGNGQGPVQAHHGATNDAKPFKNFF
;
A
#
# COMPACT_ATOMS: atom_id res chain seq x y z
N MET A 1 25.83 -16.36 -15.42
CA MET A 1 25.11 -15.14 -15.82
C MET A 1 23.82 -15.09 -15.01
N ALA A 2 23.85 -14.45 -13.84
CA ALA A 2 22.66 -14.21 -13.04
C ALA A 2 21.90 -13.03 -13.67
N ALA A 3 20.62 -13.21 -13.97
CA ALA A 3 19.78 -12.09 -14.37
C ALA A 3 19.85 -11.02 -13.28
N SER A 4 20.08 -9.76 -13.67
CA SER A 4 19.99 -8.60 -12.79
C SER A 4 18.61 -8.58 -12.13
N GLY A 5 18.50 -9.04 -10.88
CA GLY A 5 17.25 -8.98 -10.15
C GLY A 5 16.83 -7.53 -10.01
N ALA A 6 15.63 -7.19 -10.48
CA ALA A 6 15.07 -5.86 -10.28
C ALA A 6 14.99 -5.56 -8.78
N HIS A 7 15.39 -4.37 -8.36
CA HIS A 7 15.30 -3.94 -6.97
C HIS A 7 13.84 -3.93 -6.51
N VAL A 8 13.49 -4.72 -5.49
CA VAL A 8 12.14 -4.75 -4.91
C VAL A 8 12.10 -3.80 -3.71
N ASN A 9 11.41 -2.68 -3.87
CA ASN A 9 11.24 -1.72 -2.78
C ASN A 9 10.33 -2.27 -1.68
N PHE A 10 10.50 -1.78 -0.45
CA PHE A 10 9.53 -1.96 0.64
C PHE A 10 8.11 -1.59 0.18
N PHE A 11 7.08 -2.23 0.73
CA PHE A 11 5.68 -2.17 0.25
C PHE A 11 5.40 -2.79 -1.14
N ALA A 12 6.42 -3.22 -1.88
CA ALA A 12 6.27 -3.95 -3.15
C ALA A 12 6.64 -5.43 -3.00
N GLY A 13 6.44 -6.21 -4.07
CA GLY A 13 6.80 -7.64 -4.11
C GLY A 13 5.89 -8.51 -3.25
N SER A 14 4.57 -8.26 -3.31
CA SER A 14 3.59 -9.11 -2.63
C SER A 14 3.73 -10.56 -3.10
N PRO A 15 3.79 -11.54 -2.19
CA PRO A 15 3.84 -12.95 -2.58
C PRO A 15 2.46 -13.52 -2.91
N LEU A 16 1.40 -12.70 -2.82
CA LEU A 16 0.04 -13.13 -3.07
C LEU A 16 -0.24 -13.14 -4.57
N ASN A 17 -0.68 -14.29 -5.09
CA ASN A 17 -1.40 -14.30 -6.35
C ASN A 17 -2.76 -13.62 -6.13
N ARG A 18 -2.99 -12.50 -6.82
CA ARG A 18 -4.19 -11.68 -6.62
C ARG A 18 -5.48 -12.31 -7.12
N LEU A 19 -5.39 -13.35 -7.96
CA LEU A 19 -6.52 -14.10 -8.52
C LEU A 19 -7.67 -13.19 -9.00
N ALA A 20 -7.32 -12.12 -9.73
CA ALA A 20 -8.27 -11.05 -10.06
C ALA A 20 -9.50 -11.56 -10.84
N TRP A 21 -9.35 -12.62 -11.62
CA TRP A 21 -10.42 -13.27 -12.38
C TRP A 21 -11.44 -14.02 -11.51
N LEU A 22 -11.13 -14.30 -10.25
CA LEU A 22 -12.04 -14.99 -9.30
C LEU A 22 -12.79 -14.03 -8.37
N ARG A 23 -12.53 -12.72 -8.44
CA ARG A 23 -13.18 -11.73 -7.57
C ARG A 23 -14.69 -11.63 -7.79
N THR A 24 -15.19 -12.04 -8.96
CA THR A 24 -16.62 -12.13 -9.29
C THR A 24 -17.27 -13.44 -8.86
N SER A 25 -16.49 -14.43 -8.40
CA SER A 25 -17.02 -15.72 -7.98
C SER A 25 -17.36 -15.72 -6.49
N TYR A 26 -18.66 -15.60 -6.16
CA TYR A 26 -19.11 -15.72 -4.77
C TYR A 26 -18.91 -17.12 -4.17
N PRO A 27 -19.01 -18.25 -4.92
CA PRO A 27 -18.67 -19.55 -4.36
C PRO A 27 -17.21 -19.62 -3.95
N PHE A 28 -16.29 -19.15 -4.81
CA PHE A 28 -14.87 -19.08 -4.49
C PHE A 28 -14.61 -18.24 -3.24
N LEU A 29 -15.13 -17.02 -3.19
CA LEU A 29 -14.85 -16.11 -2.08
C LEU A 29 -15.40 -16.62 -0.75
N ASN A 30 -16.62 -17.15 -0.72
CA ASN A 30 -17.19 -17.70 0.53
C ASN A 30 -16.44 -18.95 0.98
N ALA A 31 -16.05 -19.83 0.05
CA ALA A 31 -15.19 -20.98 0.37
C ALA A 31 -13.80 -20.56 0.86
N ALA A 32 -13.22 -19.53 0.25
CA ALA A 32 -11.96 -18.95 0.67
C ALA A 32 -12.08 -18.34 2.08
N VAL A 33 -13.17 -17.66 2.43
CA VAL A 33 -13.37 -17.14 3.79
C VAL A 33 -13.36 -18.27 4.82
N VAL A 34 -14.11 -19.35 4.62
CA VAL A 34 -14.26 -20.42 5.61
C VAL A 34 -13.10 -21.43 5.62
N SER A 35 -12.14 -21.29 4.70
CA SER A 35 -10.92 -22.13 4.73
C SER A 35 -10.17 -21.96 6.05
N PRO A 36 -9.78 -23.05 6.74
CA PRO A 36 -8.97 -22.99 7.96
C PRO A 36 -7.61 -22.32 7.74
N ALA A 37 -7.10 -22.31 6.50
CA ALA A 37 -5.84 -21.67 6.13
C ALA A 37 -5.97 -20.14 6.03
N THR A 38 -7.17 -19.59 5.99
CA THR A 38 -7.37 -18.16 5.75
C THR A 38 -6.81 -17.29 6.85
N ARG A 39 -6.18 -16.18 6.44
CA ARG A 39 -5.57 -15.19 7.33
C ARG A 39 -6.16 -13.81 7.09
N TRP A 40 -6.46 -13.14 8.19
CA TRP A 40 -7.08 -11.83 8.24
C TRP A 40 -6.12 -10.80 8.78
N VAL A 41 -5.88 -9.75 7.98
CA VAL A 41 -5.20 -8.54 8.43
C VAL A 41 -6.26 -7.53 8.83
N VAL A 42 -6.34 -7.20 10.12
CA VAL A 42 -7.40 -6.35 10.66
C VAL A 42 -6.92 -4.92 10.78
N PHE A 43 -7.79 -3.97 10.44
CA PHE A 43 -7.50 -2.55 10.52
C PHE A 43 -8.55 -1.80 11.31
N LYS A 44 -8.14 -0.71 11.96
CA LYS A 44 -9.03 0.26 12.57
C LYS A 44 -8.53 1.66 12.27
N ASN A 45 -9.38 2.49 11.64
CA ASN A 45 -9.07 3.82 11.14
C ASN A 45 -7.81 3.86 10.24
N GLY A 46 -7.61 2.80 9.46
CA GLY A 46 -6.42 2.64 8.62
C GLY A 46 -5.15 2.20 9.38
N ASN A 47 -5.23 1.94 10.68
CA ASN A 47 -4.10 1.41 11.45
C ASN A 47 -4.15 -0.11 11.48
N PRO A 48 -3.07 -0.82 11.13
CA PRO A 48 -3.02 -2.27 11.17
C PRO A 48 -3.00 -2.78 12.61
N LEU A 49 -3.63 -3.93 12.83
CA LEU A 49 -3.46 -4.71 14.04
C LEU A 49 -2.07 -5.35 14.03
N MET A 50 -1.30 -5.10 15.07
CA MET A 50 0.02 -5.65 15.29
C MET A 50 -0.03 -6.62 16.47
N ALA A 51 0.69 -7.73 16.35
CA ALA A 51 0.84 -8.73 17.40
C ALA A 51 2.21 -8.58 18.05
N SER A 52 2.24 -8.70 19.37
CA SER A 52 3.47 -8.78 20.13
C SER A 52 3.54 -10.12 20.86
N GLU A 53 4.55 -10.91 20.57
CA GLU A 53 4.76 -12.20 21.22
C GLU A 53 5.67 -12.06 22.46
N ALA A 54 5.37 -12.81 23.51
CA ALA A 54 6.22 -12.89 24.69
C ALA A 54 7.45 -13.74 24.35
N VAL A 55 8.64 -13.12 24.34
CA VAL A 55 9.89 -13.86 24.13
C VAL A 55 10.20 -14.63 25.41
N SER A 56 10.24 -15.95 25.33
CA SER A 56 10.65 -16.81 26.44
C SER A 56 12.13 -16.58 26.76
N GLY A 57 12.43 -15.79 27.79
CA GLY A 57 13.77 -15.58 28.33
C GLY A 57 13.73 -14.81 29.66
N ASP A 58 14.67 -15.09 30.56
CA ASP A 58 14.75 -14.56 31.94
C ASP A 58 15.06 -13.05 32.05
N ASP A 59 14.87 -12.27 30.98
CA ASP A 59 15.19 -10.85 30.94
C ASP A 59 13.94 -10.01 30.64
N PRO A 60 13.33 -9.37 31.66
CA PRO A 60 12.13 -8.54 31.50
C PRO A 60 12.35 -7.27 30.65
N GLN A 61 13.58 -6.98 30.21
CA GLN A 61 13.88 -5.89 29.26
C GLN A 61 14.06 -6.35 27.80
N LYS A 62 13.94 -7.65 27.47
CA LYS A 62 14.04 -8.10 26.07
C LYS A 62 12.78 -7.75 25.28
N SER A 63 12.98 -6.82 24.34
CA SER A 63 12.11 -6.33 23.28
C SER A 63 11.05 -7.34 22.79
N LYS A 64 9.78 -7.01 22.98
CA LYS A 64 8.65 -7.68 22.32
C LYS A 64 8.86 -7.66 20.81
N ILE A 65 8.78 -8.81 20.14
CA ILE A 65 8.79 -8.87 18.68
C ILE A 65 7.41 -8.43 18.23
N LEU A 66 7.35 -7.31 17.50
CA LEU A 66 6.12 -6.78 16.94
C LEU A 66 6.02 -7.18 15.48
N SER A 67 4.89 -7.75 15.06
CA SER A 67 4.65 -8.21 13.69
C SER A 67 3.22 -7.91 13.26
N LEU A 68 2.94 -7.99 11.96
CA LEU A 68 1.58 -7.81 11.45
C LEU A 68 0.70 -8.98 11.93
N ALA A 69 -0.38 -8.68 12.65
CA ALA A 69 -1.28 -9.72 13.17
C ALA A 69 -2.04 -10.40 12.01
N ARG A 70 -2.07 -11.74 12.04
CA ARG A 70 -2.74 -12.58 11.03
C ARG A 70 -3.74 -13.49 11.73
N LEU A 71 -4.97 -13.03 11.90
CA LEU A 71 -6.00 -13.78 12.61
C LEU A 71 -6.62 -14.85 11.72
N THR A 72 -7.14 -15.92 12.32
CA THR A 72 -7.92 -16.95 11.63
C THR A 72 -9.37 -16.51 11.44
N THR A 73 -10.08 -17.12 10.47
CA THR A 73 -11.53 -16.86 10.30
C THR A 73 -12.32 -17.15 11.57
N LYS A 74 -11.97 -18.19 12.33
CA LYS A 74 -12.62 -18.52 13.61
C LYS A 74 -12.50 -17.38 14.62
N GLU A 75 -11.36 -16.70 14.66
CA GLU A 75 -11.13 -15.60 15.59
C GLU A 75 -11.91 -14.35 15.19
N VAL A 76 -11.96 -13.99 13.90
CA VAL A 76 -12.68 -12.79 13.44
C VAL A 76 -14.16 -13.01 13.16
N GLN A 77 -14.65 -14.26 13.16
CA GLN A 77 -16.03 -14.61 12.81
C GLN A 77 -17.10 -13.72 13.47
N PRO A 78 -17.02 -13.38 14.78
CA PRO A 78 -18.02 -12.52 15.42
C PRO A 78 -18.14 -11.13 14.79
N LEU A 79 -17.08 -10.67 14.09
CA LEU A 79 -17.03 -9.36 13.44
C LEU A 79 -17.50 -9.42 11.98
N LEU A 80 -17.56 -10.60 11.35
CA LEU A 80 -17.85 -10.73 9.92
C LEU A 80 -19.34 -10.59 9.57
N GLY A 81 -20.25 -10.70 10.55
CA GLY A 81 -21.69 -10.75 10.31
C GLY A 81 -22.17 -12.14 9.86
N SER A 82 -23.37 -12.19 9.30
CA SER A 82 -24.02 -13.45 8.91
C SER A 82 -23.48 -14.02 7.59
N GLU A 83 -23.47 -15.36 7.48
CA GLU A 83 -23.18 -16.06 6.23
C GLU A 83 -24.38 -16.05 5.26
N PRO A 84 -24.14 -16.07 3.93
CA PRO A 84 -22.82 -16.03 3.28
C PRO A 84 -22.19 -14.64 3.41
N TYR A 85 -20.87 -14.54 3.55
CA TYR A 85 -20.21 -13.24 3.77
C TYR A 85 -20.18 -12.35 2.51
N PHE A 86 -20.13 -12.98 1.34
CA PHE A 86 -20.30 -12.32 0.05
C PHE A 86 -21.60 -12.83 -0.57
N HIS A 87 -22.60 -11.97 -0.61
CA HIS A 87 -23.94 -12.33 -1.01
C HIS A 87 -24.69 -11.12 -1.52
N GLN A 88 -25.85 -11.37 -2.12
CA GLN A 88 -26.54 -10.42 -2.97
C GLN A 88 -27.96 -10.06 -2.49
N GLY A 89 -28.40 -10.64 -1.37
CA GLY A 89 -29.72 -10.36 -0.82
C GLY A 89 -29.83 -8.98 -0.20
N GLU A 90 -31.06 -8.47 -0.17
CA GLU A 90 -31.40 -7.19 0.45
C GLU A 90 -31.07 -7.19 1.94
N LYS A 91 -31.33 -8.31 2.64
CA LYS A 91 -31.07 -8.44 4.08
C LYS A 91 -29.83 -9.30 4.39
N PRO A 92 -29.22 -9.13 5.57
CA PRO A 92 -28.10 -9.95 6.00
C PRO A 92 -28.40 -11.45 5.89
N GLY A 93 -27.52 -12.20 5.21
CA GLY A 93 -27.63 -13.66 5.04
C GLY A 93 -28.59 -14.14 3.94
N GLU A 94 -29.27 -13.25 3.23
CA GLU A 94 -30.13 -13.62 2.09
C GLU A 94 -29.32 -13.73 0.78
N ILE A 95 -29.61 -14.68 -0.11
CA ILE A 95 -28.99 -14.72 -1.46
C ILE A 95 -29.90 -13.93 -2.42
N ALA A 96 -29.35 -13.24 -3.44
CA ALA A 96 -30.22 -12.60 -4.44
C ALA A 96 -31.04 -13.62 -5.20
N GLU A 97 -32.14 -13.12 -5.76
CA GLU A 97 -32.92 -13.86 -6.74
C GLU A 97 -32.06 -14.31 -7.93
N THR A 98 -32.40 -15.48 -8.47
CA THR A 98 -31.66 -16.09 -9.57
C THR A 98 -31.78 -15.23 -10.84
N GLY A 99 -30.66 -14.89 -11.48
CA GLY A 99 -30.63 -14.16 -12.76
C GLY A 99 -30.21 -12.69 -12.69
N VAL A 100 -29.89 -12.15 -11.51
CA VAL A 100 -29.39 -10.78 -11.35
C VAL A 100 -27.87 -10.73 -11.53
N SER A 101 -27.39 -10.17 -12.65
CA SER A 101 -25.95 -10.07 -12.94
C SER A 101 -25.24 -8.94 -12.20
N ILE A 102 -25.97 -7.89 -11.80
CA ILE A 102 -25.36 -6.66 -11.28
C ILE A 102 -24.81 -6.80 -9.87
N LEU A 103 -25.17 -7.87 -9.16
CA LEU A 103 -24.90 -8.03 -7.73
C LEU A 103 -23.78 -9.02 -7.43
N GLU A 104 -23.10 -9.56 -8.43
CA GLU A 104 -22.00 -10.52 -8.24
C GLU A 104 -21.01 -10.09 -7.16
N THR A 105 -20.84 -10.96 -6.16
CA THR A 105 -19.94 -10.80 -5.00
C THR A 105 -20.10 -9.51 -4.20
N ALA A 106 -21.35 -9.01 -4.11
CA ALA A 106 -21.66 -7.86 -3.28
C ALA A 106 -21.36 -8.10 -1.79
N ARG A 107 -21.00 -7.00 -1.11
CA ARG A 107 -20.91 -6.89 0.34
C ARG A 107 -21.70 -5.64 0.75
N LEU A 108 -22.99 -5.85 0.97
CA LEU A 108 -23.97 -4.81 1.31
C LEU A 108 -23.98 -4.49 2.82
N HIS A 109 -23.73 -5.51 3.64
CA HIS A 109 -23.88 -5.46 5.08
C HIS A 109 -22.57 -5.75 5.81
N GLY A 110 -22.50 -5.29 7.05
CA GLY A 110 -21.37 -5.52 7.94
C GLY A 110 -20.12 -4.68 7.61
N PRO A 111 -19.00 -4.94 8.31
CA PRO A 111 -17.76 -4.23 8.06
C PRO A 111 -17.20 -4.54 6.66
N PRO A 112 -16.44 -3.60 6.07
CA PRO A 112 -15.75 -3.82 4.81
C PRO A 112 -14.75 -4.98 4.91
N ILE A 113 -14.81 -5.87 3.92
CA ILE A 113 -13.89 -6.98 3.73
C ILE A 113 -13.29 -6.86 2.33
N VAL A 114 -11.99 -7.11 2.21
CA VAL A 114 -11.30 -7.15 0.93
C VAL A 114 -10.55 -8.47 0.77
N PHE A 115 -10.71 -9.14 -0.37
CA PHE A 115 -9.86 -10.28 -0.71
C PHE A 115 -8.55 -9.77 -1.31
N LEU A 116 -7.42 -10.10 -0.68
CA LEU A 116 -6.09 -9.63 -1.10
C LEU A 116 -5.45 -10.60 -2.09
N GLY A 117 -5.73 -11.89 -1.97
CA GLY A 117 -5.18 -12.92 -2.85
C GLY A 117 -4.92 -14.21 -2.10
N LEU A 118 -4.19 -15.10 -2.77
CA LEU A 118 -3.80 -16.41 -2.28
C LEU A 118 -2.28 -16.48 -2.22
N HIS A 119 -1.74 -16.81 -1.06
CA HIS A 119 -0.35 -17.24 -0.95
C HIS A 119 -0.29 -18.72 -1.37
N GLU A 120 0.17 -18.95 -2.59
CA GLU A 120 0.29 -20.28 -3.18
C GLU A 120 1.44 -21.06 -2.49
N PRO A 121 1.33 -22.39 -2.37
CA PRO A 121 2.43 -23.20 -1.86
C PRO A 121 3.64 -23.13 -2.81
N ASP A 122 4.86 -23.19 -2.28
CA ASP A 122 6.08 -23.26 -3.09
C ASP A 122 6.08 -24.54 -3.93
N THR A 123 5.75 -24.43 -5.21
CA THR A 123 5.75 -25.58 -6.13
C THR A 123 7.17 -25.85 -6.62
N GLU A 124 7.98 -26.56 -5.84
CA GLU A 124 9.27 -27.10 -6.34
C GLU A 124 9.08 -28.14 -7.46
N THR A 125 7.86 -28.66 -7.64
CA THR A 125 7.53 -29.76 -8.56
C THR A 125 7.14 -29.32 -9.98
N GLY A 126 6.98 -28.02 -10.25
CA GLY A 126 6.60 -27.52 -11.59
C GLY A 126 5.15 -27.78 -11.99
N GLU A 127 4.31 -28.36 -11.12
CA GLU A 127 2.86 -28.42 -11.30
C GLU A 127 2.25 -27.08 -10.87
N THR A 128 1.81 -26.27 -11.84
CA THR A 128 1.00 -25.09 -11.55
C THR A 128 -0.43 -25.56 -11.27
N ASP A 129 -0.86 -25.52 -10.01
CA ASP A 129 -2.25 -25.71 -9.59
C ASP A 129 -3.09 -24.48 -9.99
N VAL A 130 -3.23 -24.25 -11.30
CA VAL A 130 -4.04 -23.14 -11.84
C VAL A 130 -5.48 -23.32 -11.36
N LEU A 131 -6.09 -22.22 -10.90
CA LEU A 131 -7.49 -22.17 -10.46
C LEU A 131 -8.37 -21.57 -11.57
N PRO A 132 -8.80 -22.34 -12.59
CA PRO A 132 -9.57 -21.82 -13.71
C PRO A 132 -10.98 -21.41 -13.26
N SER A 133 -11.51 -20.31 -13.80
CA SER A 133 -12.84 -19.81 -13.43
C SER A 133 -13.97 -20.84 -13.58
N SER A 134 -13.83 -21.79 -14.50
CA SER A 134 -14.79 -22.89 -14.72
C SER A 134 -15.05 -23.71 -13.46
N ASP A 135 -14.02 -23.89 -12.62
CA ASP A 135 -14.07 -24.74 -11.44
C ASP A 135 -14.80 -24.05 -10.28
N PHE A 136 -15.00 -22.74 -10.40
CA PHE A 136 -15.56 -21.85 -9.38
C PHE A 136 -16.86 -21.17 -9.83
N SER A 137 -17.58 -21.78 -10.77
CA SER A 137 -18.90 -21.30 -11.18
C SER A 137 -19.94 -21.46 -10.08
N GLY A 138 -21.04 -20.69 -10.13
CA GLY A 138 -22.18 -20.80 -9.21
C GLY A 138 -22.88 -22.16 -9.16
N LYS A 139 -22.51 -23.10 -10.06
CA LYS A 139 -23.02 -24.48 -10.10
C LYS A 139 -22.15 -25.46 -9.32
N THR A 140 -20.98 -25.04 -8.86
CA THR A 140 -20.04 -25.91 -8.13
C THR A 140 -20.43 -25.97 -6.65
N ASP A 141 -20.48 -27.19 -6.10
CA ASP A 141 -20.65 -27.45 -4.67
C ASP A 141 -19.57 -26.73 -3.82
N PRO A 142 -19.94 -25.97 -2.77
CA PRO A 142 -18.99 -25.27 -1.90
C PRO A 142 -17.89 -26.16 -1.31
N ALA A 143 -18.18 -27.43 -0.99
CA ALA A 143 -17.16 -28.34 -0.47
C ALA A 143 -16.13 -28.74 -1.55
N ALA A 144 -16.59 -28.91 -2.80
CA ALA A 144 -15.71 -29.12 -3.95
C ALA A 144 -14.87 -27.88 -4.32
N VAL A 145 -15.39 -26.67 -4.07
CA VAL A 145 -14.61 -25.43 -4.20
C VAL A 145 -13.50 -25.38 -3.14
N ALA A 146 -13.85 -25.64 -1.88
CA ALA A 146 -12.91 -25.57 -0.76
C ALA A 146 -11.76 -26.60 -0.90
N SER A 147 -12.03 -27.81 -1.39
CA SER A 147 -11.02 -28.85 -1.56
C SER A 147 -9.98 -28.55 -2.65
N ARG A 148 -10.29 -27.64 -3.58
CA ARG A 148 -9.39 -27.21 -4.66
C ARG A 148 -8.51 -26.02 -4.27
N LEU A 149 -8.87 -25.32 -3.19
CA LEU A 149 -8.12 -24.15 -2.73
C LEU A 149 -6.83 -24.59 -2.02
N LYS A 150 -5.72 -24.57 -2.75
CA LYS A 150 -4.39 -24.89 -2.22
C LYS A 150 -3.64 -23.60 -1.89
N GLY A 151 -3.25 -23.44 -0.63
CA GLY A 151 -2.53 -22.25 -0.16
C GLY A 151 -3.26 -21.52 0.96
N THR A 152 -2.83 -20.29 1.23
CA THR A 152 -3.33 -19.46 2.34
C THR A 152 -4.04 -18.23 1.77
N PRO A 153 -5.38 -18.16 1.79
CA PRO A 153 -6.11 -16.97 1.39
C PRO A 153 -5.87 -15.83 2.37
N PHE A 154 -5.70 -14.62 1.85
CA PHE A 154 -5.57 -13.41 2.63
C PHE A 154 -6.76 -12.49 2.41
N PHE A 155 -7.34 -12.03 3.52
CA PHE A 155 -8.36 -11.00 3.53
C PHE A 155 -7.93 -9.85 4.44
N SER A 156 -8.48 -8.66 4.19
CA SER A 156 -8.46 -7.57 5.15
C SER A 156 -9.85 -7.28 5.68
N LEU A 157 -9.92 -6.83 6.94
CA LEU A 157 -11.16 -6.49 7.64
C LEU A 157 -11.01 -5.11 8.28
N ASP A 158 -11.95 -4.20 7.97
CA ASP A 158 -12.01 -2.88 8.58
C ASP A 158 -13.02 -2.82 9.73
N VAL A 159 -12.53 -2.74 10.96
CA VAL A 159 -13.35 -2.67 12.18
C VAL A 159 -13.61 -1.24 12.67
N SER A 160 -13.29 -0.23 11.86
CA SER A 160 -13.44 1.19 12.24
C SER A 160 -14.86 1.58 12.69
N LYS A 161 -15.87 0.90 12.13
CA LYS A 161 -17.29 1.15 12.39
C LYS A 161 -17.93 0.11 13.35
N VAL A 162 -17.14 -0.83 13.85
CA VAL A 162 -17.60 -1.86 14.79
C VAL A 162 -17.51 -1.32 16.23
N PRO A 163 -18.49 -1.59 17.11
CA PRO A 163 -18.41 -1.19 18.50
C PRO A 163 -17.12 -1.66 19.18
N GLN A 164 -16.50 -0.80 19.98
CA GLN A 164 -15.20 -1.11 20.59
C GLN A 164 -15.26 -2.31 21.55
N GLY A 165 -16.40 -2.52 22.22
CA GLY A 165 -16.61 -3.67 23.10
C GLY A 165 -16.44 -4.99 22.35
N ASP A 166 -17.12 -5.12 21.21
CA ASP A 166 -17.10 -6.31 20.35
C ASP A 166 -15.68 -6.57 19.81
N VAL A 167 -14.98 -5.51 19.39
CA VAL A 167 -13.58 -5.63 18.93
C VAL A 167 -12.69 -6.12 20.08
N ASN A 168 -12.81 -5.54 21.27
CA ASN A 168 -12.00 -5.95 22.43
C ASN A 168 -12.26 -7.41 22.83
N GLU A 169 -13.52 -7.83 22.86
CA GLU A 169 -13.90 -9.20 23.19
C GLU A 169 -13.25 -10.19 22.22
N VAL A 170 -13.31 -9.90 20.91
CA VAL A 170 -12.67 -10.72 19.89
C VAL A 170 -11.16 -10.77 20.06
N LEU A 171 -10.51 -9.61 20.26
CA LEU A 171 -9.06 -9.55 20.44
C LEU A 171 -8.59 -10.33 21.67
N GLN A 172 -9.33 -10.27 22.78
CA GLN A 172 -9.05 -11.03 24.01
C GLN A 172 -9.28 -12.53 23.84
N ALA A 173 -10.18 -12.93 22.94
CA ALA A 173 -10.48 -14.33 22.65
C ALA A 173 -9.47 -15.00 21.69
N THR A 174 -8.57 -14.22 21.06
CA THR A 174 -7.54 -14.74 20.15
C THR A 174 -6.55 -15.66 20.83
N THR A 175 -5.94 -16.53 20.03
CA THR A 175 -4.87 -17.44 20.47
C THR A 175 -3.67 -16.65 21.03
N THR A 176 -3.24 -15.59 20.32
CA THR A 176 -2.15 -14.70 20.74
C THR A 176 -2.39 -14.10 22.13
N ALA A 177 -3.59 -13.59 22.41
CA ALA A 177 -3.90 -13.02 23.72
C ALA A 177 -3.93 -14.08 24.84
N LYS A 178 -4.47 -15.27 24.54
CA LYS A 178 -4.53 -16.40 25.49
C LYS A 178 -3.15 -16.95 25.86
N GLU A 179 -2.19 -16.85 24.95
CA GLU A 179 -0.80 -17.28 25.15
C GLU A 179 0.09 -16.19 25.78
N GLY A 180 -0.49 -15.08 26.24
CA GLY A 180 0.22 -14.01 26.93
C GLY A 180 0.84 -12.95 26.00
N GLY A 181 0.58 -13.02 24.69
CA GLY A 181 0.86 -11.94 23.76
C GLY A 181 -0.12 -10.78 23.90
N SER A 182 0.15 -9.69 23.17
CA SER A 182 -0.79 -8.56 23.06
C SER A 182 -1.05 -8.19 21.60
N LEU A 183 -2.24 -7.65 21.35
CA LEU A 183 -2.70 -7.18 20.04
C LEU A 183 -3.08 -5.71 20.14
N GLU A 184 -2.51 -4.87 19.27
CA GLU A 184 -2.73 -3.43 19.31
C GLU A 184 -2.80 -2.84 17.89
N PHE A 185 -3.71 -1.88 17.69
CA PHE A 185 -3.73 -1.09 16.46
C PHE A 185 -2.69 0.02 16.53
N ILE A 186 -1.67 -0.05 15.67
CA ILE A 186 -0.55 0.90 15.68
C ILE A 186 -0.64 1.80 14.46
N ASP A 187 -0.26 3.07 14.58
CA ASP A 187 -0.19 3.98 13.44
C ASP A 187 0.59 3.35 12.27
N GLY A 188 0.03 3.42 11.06
CA GLY A 188 0.60 2.72 9.90
C GLY A 188 2.04 3.14 9.56
N ARG A 189 2.44 4.39 9.80
CA ARG A 189 3.83 4.84 9.57
C ARG A 189 4.75 4.33 10.67
N ASN A 190 4.29 4.32 11.92
CA ASN A 190 5.05 3.74 13.02
C ASN A 190 5.22 2.22 12.87
N ALA A 191 4.20 1.52 12.36
CA ALA A 191 4.25 0.08 12.12
C ALA A 191 5.31 -0.32 11.09
N MET A 192 5.69 0.57 10.14
CA MET A 192 6.65 0.28 9.07
C MET A 192 7.99 -0.26 9.57
N GLY A 193 8.47 0.21 10.72
CA GLY A 193 9.74 -0.23 11.30
C GLY A 193 9.74 -1.70 11.75
N HIS A 194 8.57 -2.33 11.81
CA HIS A 194 8.35 -3.68 12.32
C HIS A 194 7.86 -4.66 11.26
N LEU A 195 7.59 -4.21 10.04
CA LEU A 195 7.10 -5.08 8.96
C LEU A 195 8.28 -5.69 8.20
N THR A 196 8.18 -6.99 7.92
CA THR A 196 9.04 -7.65 6.94
C THR A 196 8.73 -7.15 5.53
N GLN A 197 9.58 -7.45 4.54
CA GLN A 197 9.31 -7.12 3.13
C GLN A 197 7.94 -7.67 2.68
N ILE A 198 7.65 -8.93 3.00
CA ILE A 198 6.39 -9.59 2.66
C ILE A 198 5.21 -8.93 3.37
N ASP A 199 5.32 -8.72 4.69
CA ASP A 199 4.24 -8.08 5.46
C ASP A 199 3.97 -6.67 4.99
N SER A 200 5.01 -5.93 4.62
CA SER A 200 4.88 -4.58 4.08
C SER A 200 4.08 -4.57 2.78
N ALA A 201 4.31 -5.53 1.89
CA ALA A 201 3.59 -5.61 0.62
C ALA A 201 2.10 -5.95 0.82
N ILE A 202 1.82 -6.92 1.70
CA ILE A 202 0.43 -7.28 2.08
C ILE A 202 -0.26 -6.10 2.76
N PHE A 203 0.42 -5.44 3.71
CA PHE A 203 -0.06 -4.26 4.39
C PHE A 203 -0.39 -3.15 3.39
N SER A 204 0.49 -2.87 2.44
CA SER A 204 0.32 -1.80 1.45
C SER A 204 -0.93 -2.00 0.59
N GLU A 205 -1.12 -3.22 0.09
CA GLU A 205 -2.31 -3.59 -0.66
C GLU A 205 -3.59 -3.47 0.19
N ALA A 206 -3.57 -4.06 1.38
CA ALA A 206 -4.72 -4.06 2.29
C ALA A 206 -5.11 -2.65 2.73
N ARG A 207 -4.12 -1.83 3.11
CA ARG A 207 -4.30 -0.47 3.62
C ARG A 207 -4.88 0.45 2.56
N SER A 208 -4.40 0.36 1.32
CA SER A 208 -4.89 1.16 0.20
C SER A 208 -6.35 0.84 -0.12
N LEU A 209 -6.70 -0.45 -0.14
CA LEU A 209 -8.07 -0.89 -0.44
C LEU A 209 -9.04 -0.59 0.69
N ILE A 210 -8.61 -0.71 1.96
CA ILE A 210 -9.43 -0.31 3.11
C ILE A 210 -9.64 1.21 3.13
N ASP A 211 -8.62 2.00 2.83
CA ASP A 211 -8.78 3.46 2.71
C ASP A 211 -9.87 3.81 1.70
N TRP A 212 -9.74 3.24 0.50
CA TRP A 212 -10.66 3.49 -0.60
C TRP A 212 -12.09 3.03 -0.24
N ASN A 213 -12.25 1.81 0.27
CA ASN A 213 -13.55 1.30 0.67
C ASN A 213 -14.17 2.09 1.84
N SER A 214 -13.38 2.70 2.71
CA SER A 214 -13.86 3.46 3.88
C SER A 214 -14.19 4.93 3.55
N ARG A 215 -13.52 5.54 2.56
CA ARG A 215 -13.78 6.93 2.14
C ARG A 215 -14.80 7.07 1.02
N ILE A 216 -14.80 6.13 0.07
CA ILE A 216 -15.63 6.23 -1.13
C ILE A 216 -16.99 5.58 -0.86
N LYS A 217 -17.91 6.40 -0.34
CA LYS A 217 -19.25 5.99 0.12
C LYS A 217 -20.42 6.48 -0.74
N PHE A 218 -20.16 7.41 -1.65
CA PHE A 218 -21.15 7.96 -2.58
C PHE A 218 -20.61 7.95 -4.00
N CYS A 219 -21.50 7.79 -4.97
CA CYS A 219 -21.19 7.71 -6.38
C CYS A 219 -20.81 9.11 -6.89
N ALA A 220 -19.62 9.25 -7.46
CA ALA A 220 -19.17 10.52 -8.01
C ALA A 220 -19.98 10.99 -9.22
N SER A 221 -20.72 10.10 -9.88
CA SER A 221 -21.58 10.43 -11.03
C SER A 221 -22.95 10.97 -10.60
N CYS A 222 -23.63 10.32 -9.64
CA CYS A 222 -25.03 10.65 -9.31
C CYS A 222 -25.31 10.93 -7.82
N GLY A 223 -24.31 10.84 -6.94
CA GLY A 223 -24.45 11.11 -5.50
C GLY A 223 -25.11 10.00 -4.66
N SER A 224 -25.67 8.97 -5.28
CA SER A 224 -26.25 7.81 -4.57
C SER A 224 -25.21 7.06 -3.74
N SER A 225 -25.63 6.37 -2.68
CA SER A 225 -24.71 5.52 -1.91
C SER A 225 -24.15 4.39 -2.77
N ILE A 226 -22.95 3.92 -2.44
CA ILE A 226 -22.30 2.82 -3.17
C ILE A 226 -21.91 1.70 -2.22
N PHE A 227 -21.90 0.47 -2.73
CA PHE A 227 -21.55 -0.73 -1.97
C PHE A 227 -20.35 -1.44 -2.58
N SER A 228 -19.72 -2.31 -1.80
CA SER A 228 -18.55 -3.08 -2.25
C SER A 228 -19.00 -4.24 -3.14
N GLN A 229 -18.26 -4.47 -4.22
CA GLN A 229 -18.34 -5.63 -5.10
C GLN A 229 -16.92 -6.15 -5.37
N TRP A 230 -16.85 -7.33 -5.99
CA TRP A 230 -15.59 -7.94 -6.40
C TRP A 230 -14.61 -8.09 -5.24
N ALA A 231 -15.16 -8.49 -4.09
CA ALA A 231 -14.42 -8.60 -2.83
C ALA A 231 -13.61 -7.34 -2.46
N GLY A 232 -14.21 -6.15 -2.59
CA GLY A 232 -13.55 -4.89 -2.21
C GLY A 232 -12.76 -4.22 -3.32
N TRP A 233 -12.79 -4.74 -4.55
CA TRP A 233 -12.07 -4.18 -5.71
C TRP A 233 -12.96 -3.42 -6.70
N LYS A 234 -14.26 -3.32 -6.41
CA LYS A 234 -15.20 -2.51 -7.17
C LYS A 234 -16.22 -1.87 -6.24
N ARG A 235 -16.68 -0.67 -6.58
CA ARG A 235 -17.86 -0.03 -5.96
C ARG A 235 -18.97 0.07 -6.98
N SER A 236 -20.18 -0.30 -6.58
CA SER A 236 -21.35 -0.22 -7.45
C SER A 236 -22.41 0.68 -6.84
N CYS A 237 -23.11 1.40 -7.73
CA CYS A 237 -24.11 2.38 -7.33
C CYS A 237 -25.38 1.70 -6.83
N SER A 238 -25.89 2.15 -5.68
CA SER A 238 -27.17 1.67 -5.13
C SER A 238 -28.35 1.97 -6.04
N SER A 239 -28.26 2.99 -6.90
CA SER A 239 -29.31 3.29 -7.88
C SER A 239 -29.47 2.22 -8.96
N LEU A 240 -28.57 1.23 -8.98
CA LEU A 240 -28.62 0.09 -9.89
C LEU A 240 -29.19 -1.17 -9.21
N LEU A 241 -29.53 -1.07 -7.92
CA LEU A 241 -30.15 -2.16 -7.18
C LEU A 241 -31.64 -2.25 -7.51
N PRO A 242 -32.16 -3.46 -7.79
CA PRO A 242 -33.56 -3.63 -8.17
C PRO A 242 -34.54 -3.31 -7.04
N TRP A 243 -34.12 -3.46 -5.78
CA TRP A 243 -34.94 -3.26 -4.59
C TRP A 243 -34.67 -1.92 -3.88
N ALA A 244 -33.70 -1.11 -4.33
CA ALA A 244 -33.47 0.21 -3.74
C ALA A 244 -34.55 1.21 -4.17
N ASP A 245 -34.93 2.11 -3.27
CA ASP A 245 -35.83 3.21 -3.61
C ASP A 245 -35.16 4.20 -4.58
N ASN A 246 -35.50 4.03 -5.84
CA ASN A 246 -35.05 4.84 -6.97
C ASN A 246 -36.19 5.67 -7.56
N THR A 247 -37.25 5.93 -6.78
CA THR A 247 -38.37 6.74 -7.22
C THR A 247 -37.89 8.13 -7.67
N GLY A 248 -38.14 8.48 -8.93
CA GLY A 248 -37.72 9.75 -9.51
C GLY A 248 -36.23 9.86 -9.83
N LYS A 249 -35.48 8.76 -9.85
CA LYS A 249 -34.06 8.72 -10.23
C LYS A 249 -33.87 7.92 -11.52
N GLU A 250 -33.10 8.49 -12.44
CA GLU A 250 -32.61 7.74 -13.61
C GLU A 250 -31.53 6.71 -13.19
N PRO A 251 -31.40 5.58 -13.91
CA PRO A 251 -30.28 4.67 -13.70
C PRO A 251 -28.95 5.40 -13.88
N CYS A 252 -28.05 5.23 -12.92
CA CYS A 252 -26.74 5.88 -12.95
C CYS A 252 -25.93 5.44 -14.18
N ASP A 253 -25.29 6.39 -14.84
CA ASP A 253 -24.48 6.17 -16.05
C ASP A 253 -23.35 5.15 -15.85
N THR A 254 -22.93 4.93 -14.60
CA THR A 254 -21.99 3.86 -14.23
C THR A 254 -22.46 2.46 -14.59
N ASN A 255 -23.73 2.27 -14.92
CA ASN A 255 -24.29 1.01 -15.43
C ASN A 255 -23.79 0.64 -16.83
N ALA A 256 -23.38 1.62 -17.64
CA ALA A 256 -23.01 1.42 -19.04
C ALA A 256 -21.52 1.67 -19.25
N GLY A 257 -20.76 0.62 -19.56
CA GLY A 257 -19.32 0.73 -19.84
C GLY A 257 -18.44 0.63 -18.60
N ILE A 258 -17.17 1.02 -18.76
CA ILE A 258 -16.14 0.91 -17.73
C ILE A 258 -15.81 2.31 -17.21
N HIS A 259 -16.06 2.54 -15.93
CA HIS A 259 -15.87 3.84 -15.29
C HIS A 259 -14.86 3.76 -14.15
N ASN A 260 -13.80 4.56 -14.22
CA ASN A 260 -12.72 4.58 -13.22
C ASN A 260 -13.22 4.84 -11.79
N ILE A 261 -14.28 5.62 -11.61
CA ILE A 261 -14.90 5.93 -10.31
C ILE A 261 -15.43 4.71 -9.57
N THR A 262 -15.59 3.57 -10.26
CA THR A 262 -16.00 2.29 -9.67
C THR A 262 -14.81 1.42 -9.23
N PHE A 263 -13.57 1.80 -9.52
CA PHE A 263 -12.36 1.02 -9.23
C PHE A 263 -11.44 1.73 -8.23
N PRO A 264 -10.57 1.00 -7.52
CA PRO A 264 -9.59 1.57 -6.61
C PRO A 264 -8.69 2.59 -7.32
N ARG A 265 -8.41 3.68 -6.61
CA ARG A 265 -7.53 4.76 -7.08
C ARG A 265 -6.09 4.47 -6.67
N SER A 266 -5.15 4.71 -7.59
CA SER A 266 -3.72 4.78 -7.31
C SER A 266 -3.20 6.09 -7.90
N ASP A 267 -2.67 6.97 -7.05
CA ASP A 267 -2.19 8.28 -7.48
C ASP A 267 -0.69 8.20 -7.82
N PRO A 268 -0.30 8.40 -9.10
CA PRO A 268 1.10 8.40 -9.49
C PRO A 268 1.82 9.64 -8.96
N VAL A 269 2.97 9.41 -8.35
CA VAL A 269 3.86 10.44 -7.80
C VAL A 269 5.26 10.19 -8.33
N VAL A 270 5.91 11.19 -8.91
CA VAL A 270 7.33 11.10 -9.27
C VAL A 270 8.18 11.55 -8.09
N ILE A 271 9.33 10.93 -7.90
CA ILE A 271 10.33 11.35 -6.92
C ILE A 271 11.71 11.16 -7.53
N ALA A 272 12.60 12.16 -7.41
CA ALA A 272 13.92 12.02 -7.99
C ALA A 272 15.06 12.59 -7.18
N VAL A 273 16.20 11.92 -7.30
CA VAL A 273 17.50 12.43 -6.85
C VAL A 273 18.14 13.17 -8.01
N VAL A 274 18.27 14.49 -7.86
CA VAL A 274 18.92 15.35 -8.86
C VAL A 274 20.40 15.45 -8.53
N VAL A 275 21.23 15.10 -9.49
CA VAL A 275 22.68 15.02 -9.38
C VAL A 275 23.31 16.09 -10.26
N ASN A 276 24.43 16.67 -9.85
CA ASN A 276 25.17 17.58 -10.71
C ASN A 276 25.96 16.83 -11.80
N GLU A 277 26.45 17.56 -12.81
CA GLU A 277 27.20 16.97 -13.92
C GLU A 277 28.49 16.26 -13.49
N ALA A 278 29.16 16.76 -12.44
CA ALA A 278 30.35 16.14 -11.85
C ALA A 278 30.05 14.85 -11.07
N ASN A 279 28.77 14.52 -10.84
CA ASN A 279 28.31 13.37 -10.07
C ASN A 279 28.81 13.33 -8.62
N ASP A 280 29.07 14.49 -8.01
CA ASP A 280 29.61 14.61 -6.66
C ASP A 280 28.66 15.33 -5.69
N LYS A 281 27.56 15.92 -6.18
CA LYS A 281 26.52 16.58 -5.38
C LYS A 281 25.12 16.14 -5.76
N VAL A 282 24.22 16.21 -4.78
CA VAL A 282 22.77 16.03 -4.94
C VAL A 282 21.97 17.22 -4.41
N LEU A 283 20.90 17.60 -5.10
CA LEU A 283 19.96 18.60 -4.62
C LEU A 283 18.91 17.93 -3.72
N LEU A 284 18.71 18.47 -2.52
CA LEU A 284 17.63 18.04 -1.63
C LEU A 284 16.82 19.23 -1.15
N GLY A 285 15.52 19.00 -0.98
CA GLY A 285 14.58 19.97 -0.43
C GLY A 285 14.13 19.62 0.98
N ARG A 286 13.69 20.64 1.69
CA ARG A 286 13.05 20.54 2.99
C ARG A 286 11.70 21.23 2.90
N ASN A 287 10.64 20.46 3.09
CA ASN A 287 9.27 20.94 2.99
C ASN A 287 8.88 21.79 4.22
N VAL A 288 8.04 22.83 4.07
CA VAL A 288 7.58 23.70 5.18
C VAL A 288 6.68 22.95 6.19
N GLY A 289 6.20 21.76 5.82
CA GLY A 289 5.21 20.97 6.56
C GLY A 289 3.78 21.36 6.16
N ILE A 290 2.86 20.40 6.15
CA ILE A 290 1.48 20.62 5.67
C ILE A 290 0.81 21.74 6.49
N ARG A 291 0.57 22.90 5.84
CA ARG A 291 -0.40 23.87 6.30
C ARG A 291 -1.79 23.29 6.04
N THR A 292 -2.34 22.57 7.01
CA THR A 292 -3.75 22.19 6.92
C THR A 292 -4.61 23.45 7.01
N ILE A 293 -5.83 23.39 6.47
CA ILE A 293 -6.89 24.42 6.58
C ILE A 293 -7.21 24.81 8.06
N SER A 294 -6.53 24.20 9.05
CA SER A 294 -6.56 24.63 10.45
C SER A 294 -5.99 26.03 10.71
N GLU A 295 -5.27 26.65 9.75
CA GLU A 295 -4.83 28.05 9.90
C GLU A 295 -6.00 29.06 9.89
N ILE A 296 -7.19 28.67 9.39
CA ILE A 296 -8.38 29.54 9.37
C ILE A 296 -9.16 29.51 10.70
N SER A 297 -8.94 28.53 11.57
CA SER A 297 -9.67 28.42 12.85
C SER A 297 -8.72 28.44 14.05
N HIS A 298 -8.58 29.64 14.65
CA HIS A 298 -7.71 29.97 15.79
C HIS A 298 -7.98 29.19 17.11
N HIS A 299 -8.77 28.10 17.09
CA HIS A 299 -9.26 27.45 18.31
C HIS A 299 -9.09 25.92 18.40
N LEU A 300 -8.43 25.26 17.44
CA LEU A 300 -8.12 23.82 17.52
C LEU A 300 -6.64 23.53 17.22
N MET A 301 -5.77 24.27 17.89
CA MET A 301 -4.33 24.23 17.71
C MET A 301 -3.69 23.27 18.71
N THR A 302 -3.87 21.95 18.57
CA THR A 302 -3.07 21.01 19.40
C THR A 302 -2.80 19.59 18.89
N PHE A 303 -3.35 19.12 17.75
CA PHE A 303 -3.20 17.67 17.46
C PHE A 303 -2.74 17.22 16.07
N LEU A 304 -2.56 18.09 15.06
CA LEU A 304 -2.18 17.62 13.72
C LEU A 304 -1.15 18.51 12.98
N GLN A 305 -0.18 19.08 13.70
CA GLN A 305 1.06 19.53 13.04
C GLN A 305 1.97 18.32 12.84
N GLN A 306 1.85 17.64 11.70
CA GLN A 306 2.98 16.84 11.19
C GLN A 306 4.06 17.80 10.70
N ARG A 307 4.74 18.47 11.64
CA ARG A 307 5.98 19.19 11.38
C ARG A 307 6.98 18.14 10.92
N TRP A 308 7.50 18.29 9.70
CA TRP A 308 8.65 17.51 9.26
C TRP A 308 9.74 17.61 10.33
N PRO A 309 10.42 16.50 10.68
CA PRO A 309 11.45 16.53 11.70
C PRO A 309 12.45 17.66 11.41
N PRO A 310 12.92 18.40 12.43
CA PRO A 310 13.93 19.42 12.24
C PRO A 310 15.10 18.85 11.44
N LYS A 311 15.56 19.62 10.44
CA LYS A 311 16.69 19.31 9.57
C LYS A 311 16.52 18.04 8.69
N PHE A 312 15.32 17.53 8.50
CA PHE A 312 15.06 16.48 7.50
C PHE A 312 15.03 17.05 6.08
N TYR A 313 15.84 16.49 5.18
CA TYR A 313 15.92 16.80 3.75
C TYR A 313 15.63 15.55 2.93
N SER A 314 14.98 15.69 1.78
CA SER A 314 14.61 14.58 0.90
C SER A 314 14.76 14.98 -0.57
N ALA A 315 14.76 13.97 -1.44
CA ALA A 315 14.43 14.12 -2.85
C ALA A 315 13.09 14.84 -3.02
N LEU A 316 12.98 15.67 -4.07
CA LEU A 316 11.73 16.36 -4.42
C LEU A 316 10.78 15.37 -5.10
N ALA A 317 9.48 15.57 -4.87
CA ALA A 317 8.46 14.66 -5.33
C ALA A 317 7.12 15.38 -5.52
N GLY A 318 6.38 15.00 -6.55
CA GLY A 318 5.07 15.58 -6.81
C GLY A 318 4.16 14.71 -7.64
N PHE A 319 2.88 15.08 -7.66
CA PHE A 319 1.83 14.31 -8.32
C PHE A 319 1.88 14.52 -9.83
N VAL A 320 1.66 13.44 -10.57
CA VAL A 320 1.51 13.53 -12.03
C VAL A 320 0.16 14.16 -12.36
N GLU A 321 0.17 15.20 -13.20
CA GLU A 321 -1.06 15.83 -13.67
C GLU A 321 -1.65 15.12 -14.91
N PRO A 322 -2.97 15.24 -15.14
CA PRO A 322 -3.61 14.68 -16.33
C PRO A 322 -2.97 15.20 -17.62
N GLY A 323 -2.47 14.27 -18.44
CA GLY A 323 -1.84 14.59 -19.73
C GLY A 323 -0.32 14.67 -19.69
N GLU A 324 0.31 14.55 -18.52
CA GLU A 324 1.76 14.55 -18.39
C GLU A 324 2.37 13.14 -18.57
N ALA A 325 3.55 13.09 -19.19
CA ALA A 325 4.48 11.98 -19.00
C ALA A 325 5.20 12.14 -17.65
N LEU A 326 5.70 11.04 -17.07
CA LEU A 326 6.41 11.06 -15.78
C LEU A 326 7.63 11.99 -15.81
N GLU A 327 8.34 12.01 -16.94
CA GLU A 327 9.48 12.89 -17.18
C GLU A 327 9.09 14.38 -17.22
N ASP A 328 7.89 14.70 -17.70
CA ASP A 328 7.42 16.07 -17.79
C ASP A 328 6.92 16.57 -16.43
N THR A 329 6.19 15.74 -15.68
CA THR A 329 5.86 16.00 -14.27
C THR A 329 7.12 16.32 -13.49
N PHE A 330 8.15 15.49 -13.65
CA PHE A 330 9.39 15.69 -12.90
C PHE A 330 10.08 17.03 -13.24
N LYS A 331 10.11 17.44 -14.51
CA LYS A 331 10.64 18.76 -14.91
C LYS A 331 9.80 19.90 -14.34
N ARG A 332 8.47 19.76 -14.34
CA ARG A 332 7.55 20.76 -13.79
C ARG A 332 7.79 20.93 -12.29
N GLU A 333 7.73 19.85 -11.52
CA GLU A 333 7.91 19.87 -10.06
C GLU A 333 9.24 20.52 -9.65
N LEU A 334 10.35 20.17 -10.33
CA LEU A 334 11.67 20.74 -10.02
C LEU A 334 11.78 22.22 -10.37
N TRP A 335 11.06 22.65 -11.40
CA TRP A 335 11.01 24.05 -11.78
C TRP A 335 10.13 24.85 -10.82
N GLU A 336 8.98 24.31 -10.41
CA GLU A 336 8.03 24.94 -9.48
C GLU A 336 8.61 25.06 -8.07
N GLU A 337 9.15 23.98 -7.50
CA GLU A 337 9.59 23.98 -6.10
C GLU A 337 10.97 24.62 -5.89
N ALA A 338 11.86 24.54 -6.89
CA ALA A 338 13.28 24.85 -6.72
C ALA A 338 13.87 25.76 -7.81
N ALA A 339 13.12 26.13 -8.85
CA ALA A 339 13.60 26.81 -10.06
C ALA A 339 14.76 26.08 -10.78
N VAL A 340 14.82 24.74 -10.65
CA VAL A 340 15.91 23.93 -11.21
C VAL A 340 15.47 23.30 -12.53
N ARG A 341 16.30 23.46 -13.56
CA ARG A 341 16.11 22.76 -14.84
C ARG A 341 16.87 21.45 -14.83
N VAL A 342 16.18 20.39 -15.23
CA VAL A 342 16.69 19.02 -15.19
C VAL A 342 16.71 18.38 -16.58
N TRP A 343 17.67 17.47 -16.82
CA TRP A 343 17.76 16.66 -18.02
C TRP A 343 18.32 15.26 -17.72
N GLY A 344 18.43 14.39 -18.73
CA GLY A 344 19.00 13.06 -18.55
C GLY A 344 18.24 12.20 -17.55
N ILE A 345 16.90 12.26 -17.57
CA ILE A 345 16.02 11.58 -16.61
C ILE A 345 16.13 10.06 -16.81
N GLN A 346 16.42 9.34 -15.73
CA GLN A 346 16.64 7.89 -15.72
C GLN A 346 15.74 7.25 -14.67
N PHE A 347 14.84 6.37 -15.13
CA PHE A 347 13.99 5.58 -14.24
C PHE A 347 14.83 4.58 -13.43
N HIS A 348 14.47 4.41 -12.15
CA HIS A 348 15.09 3.44 -11.25
C HIS A 348 14.13 2.31 -10.87
N SER A 349 13.09 2.63 -10.10
CA SER A 349 12.14 1.64 -9.58
C SER A 349 10.87 2.32 -9.06
N THR A 350 9.83 1.53 -8.78
CA THR A 350 8.58 2.02 -8.18
C THR A 350 8.38 1.50 -6.77
N GLN A 351 7.73 2.29 -5.91
CA GLN A 351 7.32 1.91 -4.57
C GLN A 351 5.85 2.27 -4.34
N PRO A 352 4.96 1.29 -4.05
CA PRO A 352 3.65 1.59 -3.49
C PRO A 352 3.79 2.36 -2.18
N TRP A 353 2.97 3.39 -1.97
CA TRP A 353 2.98 4.20 -0.77
C TRP A 353 1.56 4.36 -0.23
N PRO A 354 1.15 3.53 0.76
CA PRO A 354 -0.25 3.35 1.15
C PRO A 354 -0.75 4.44 2.12
N PHE A 355 -0.44 5.70 1.82
CA PHE A 355 -0.79 6.87 2.64
C PHE A 355 -1.31 8.04 1.79
N PRO A 356 -2.52 7.93 1.20
CA PRO A 356 -3.45 6.80 1.31
C PRO A 356 -3.26 5.70 0.26
N ALA A 357 -2.95 6.05 -1.00
CA ALA A 357 -2.88 5.10 -2.10
C ALA A 357 -2.04 5.65 -3.28
N ASN A 358 -0.77 5.95 -3.04
CA ASN A 358 0.12 6.50 -4.07
C ASN A 358 0.99 5.38 -4.66
N ILE A 359 1.47 5.59 -5.89
CA ILE A 359 2.59 4.83 -6.45
C ILE A 359 3.72 5.80 -6.76
N MET A 360 4.81 5.66 -6.01
CA MET A 360 6.01 6.48 -6.17
C MET A 360 6.85 5.90 -7.31
N ALA A 361 7.17 6.69 -8.32
CA ALA A 361 8.09 6.36 -9.41
C ALA A 361 9.41 7.11 -9.19
N GLY A 362 10.48 6.35 -8.99
CA GLY A 362 11.80 6.86 -8.61
C GLY A 362 12.68 7.11 -9.83
N PHE A 363 13.31 8.29 -9.88
CA PHE A 363 14.19 8.70 -10.97
C PHE A 363 15.53 9.28 -10.46
N TYR A 364 16.49 9.32 -11.37
CA TYR A 364 17.64 10.22 -11.29
C TYR A 364 17.57 11.23 -12.42
N ALA A 365 18.16 12.40 -12.21
CA ALA A 365 18.33 13.39 -13.26
C ALA A 365 19.58 14.24 -13.04
N LEU A 366 20.00 14.94 -14.08
CA LEU A 366 21.09 15.91 -14.06
C LEU A 366 20.55 17.33 -13.93
N ALA A 367 21.26 18.17 -13.20
CA ALA A 367 21.09 19.62 -13.22
C ALA A 367 22.42 20.35 -13.04
N ASP A 368 22.43 21.63 -13.41
CA ASP A 368 23.55 22.54 -13.17
C ASP A 368 23.56 22.98 -11.70
N SER A 369 24.62 22.67 -10.97
CA SER A 369 24.75 23.05 -9.55
C SER A 369 25.16 24.50 -9.32
N ASP A 370 25.60 25.21 -10.36
CA ASP A 370 25.95 26.63 -10.30
C ASP A 370 24.73 27.52 -10.60
N ALA A 371 23.64 26.95 -11.10
CA ALA A 371 22.38 27.65 -11.29
C ALA A 371 21.71 28.01 -9.96
N PRO A 372 21.00 29.17 -9.87
CA PRO A 372 20.30 29.56 -8.64
C PRO A 372 19.20 28.58 -8.26
N VAL A 373 19.13 28.25 -6.98
CA VAL A 373 18.00 27.52 -6.37
C VAL A 373 17.07 28.53 -5.70
N ARG A 374 15.75 28.42 -5.94
CA ARG A 374 14.72 29.30 -5.38
C ARG A 374 13.53 28.50 -4.87
N THR A 375 13.11 28.77 -3.65
CA THR A 375 11.97 28.10 -2.99
C THR A 375 10.75 29.01 -2.80
N ASP A 376 10.77 30.21 -3.40
CA ASP A 376 9.74 31.25 -3.22
C ASP A 376 8.64 31.22 -4.30
N LEU A 377 8.72 30.29 -5.26
CA LEU A 377 7.81 30.24 -6.41
C LEU A 377 6.43 29.69 -6.03
N ASP A 378 6.39 28.55 -5.33
CA ASP A 378 5.15 27.92 -4.82
C ASP A 378 5.03 27.96 -3.29
N ASN A 379 6.14 28.21 -2.58
CA ASN A 379 6.28 28.23 -1.13
C ASN A 379 6.08 26.87 -0.43
N GLU A 380 6.26 25.76 -1.14
CA GLU A 380 6.23 24.41 -0.55
C GLU A 380 7.53 24.09 0.21
N LEU A 381 8.68 24.54 -0.31
CA LEU A 381 9.97 24.31 0.31
C LEU A 381 10.38 25.43 1.26
N GLN A 382 10.82 25.03 2.46
CA GLN A 382 11.48 25.90 3.43
C GLN A 382 12.92 26.21 3.01
N ASP A 383 13.61 25.20 2.49
CA ASP A 383 15.02 25.27 2.07
C ASP A 383 15.26 24.22 0.99
N ALA A 384 16.18 24.50 0.06
CA ALA A 384 16.63 23.58 -0.98
C ALA A 384 18.08 23.90 -1.34
N LYS A 385 18.95 22.89 -1.33
CA LYS A 385 20.38 23.09 -1.58
C LYS A 385 21.10 21.82 -1.99
N TRP A 386 22.30 22.02 -2.51
CA TRP A 386 23.22 20.96 -2.91
C TRP A 386 23.99 20.41 -1.72
N PHE A 387 24.07 19.10 -1.62
CA PHE A 387 24.83 18.34 -0.64
C PHE A 387 25.89 17.49 -1.33
N THR A 388 27.10 17.42 -0.80
CA THR A 388 28.15 16.57 -1.37
C THR A 388 27.90 15.10 -1.06
N ARG A 389 28.50 14.23 -1.87
CA ARG A 389 28.48 12.78 -1.66
C ARG A 389 28.99 12.39 -0.28
N GLU A 390 30.03 13.06 0.22
CA GLU A 390 30.63 12.82 1.53
C GLU A 390 29.65 13.16 2.66
N GLU A 391 28.91 14.26 2.54
CA GLU A 391 27.88 14.65 3.51
C GLU A 391 26.75 13.60 3.58
N ILE A 392 26.29 13.12 2.43
CA ILE A 392 25.26 12.07 2.36
C ILE A 392 25.77 10.76 2.97
N LEU A 393 27.00 10.34 2.63
CA LEU A 393 27.61 9.13 3.21
C LEU A 393 27.80 9.24 4.72
N ALA A 394 28.16 10.42 5.24
CA ALA A 394 28.30 10.65 6.67
C ALA A 394 26.98 10.39 7.41
N VAL A 395 25.85 10.91 6.89
CA VAL A 395 24.52 10.66 7.47
C VAL A 395 24.11 9.19 7.33
N LEU A 396 24.30 8.59 6.16
CA LEU A 396 23.87 7.21 5.88
C LEU A 396 24.63 6.15 6.68
N ASN A 397 25.90 6.41 7.04
CA ASN A 397 26.73 5.48 7.79
C ASN A 397 26.59 5.63 9.31
N HIS A 398 25.85 6.63 9.78
CA HIS A 398 25.61 6.83 11.20
C HIS A 398 24.45 5.97 11.69
N LYS A 399 24.64 5.28 12.82
CA LYS A 399 23.65 4.34 13.37
C LYS A 399 22.35 5.01 13.82
N GLU A 400 22.38 6.29 14.20
CA GLU A 400 21.23 7.05 14.73
C GLU A 400 20.92 8.36 13.96
N GLY A 401 21.59 8.62 12.83
CA GLY A 401 21.66 9.93 12.19
C GLY A 401 22.65 10.86 12.92
N THR A 402 23.48 11.59 12.19
CA THR A 402 24.60 12.35 12.76
C THR A 402 24.12 13.67 13.39
N ASP A 403 24.83 14.15 14.41
CA ASP A 403 24.81 15.59 14.76
C ASP A 403 25.61 16.42 13.74
N GLU A 404 26.55 15.78 13.02
CA GLU A 404 27.36 16.35 11.94
C GLU A 404 27.50 15.40 10.73
N PRO A 405 27.04 15.77 9.52
CA PRO A 405 26.39 17.05 9.22
C PRO A 405 24.99 17.12 9.85
N ASN A 406 24.56 18.34 10.20
CA ASN A 406 23.38 18.60 11.01
C ASN A 406 22.05 18.46 10.23
N PHE A 407 21.82 17.32 9.57
CA PHE A 407 20.60 17.00 8.83
C PHE A 407 20.25 15.50 8.85
N LYS A 408 19.00 15.20 8.52
CA LYS A 408 18.44 13.84 8.48
C LYS A 408 17.98 13.51 7.08
N LEU A 409 18.09 12.23 6.72
CA LEU A 409 17.65 11.68 5.44
C LEU A 409 16.50 10.69 5.63
N PRO A 410 15.74 10.39 4.56
CA PRO A 410 14.76 9.34 4.57
C PRO A 410 15.40 7.97 4.85
N PRO A 411 14.72 7.09 5.61
CA PRO A 411 15.22 5.74 5.85
C PRO A 411 15.31 4.92 4.55
N ARG A 412 16.14 3.87 4.55
CA ARG A 412 16.40 3.03 3.36
C ARG A 412 15.24 2.11 2.97
N ASN A 413 14.11 2.16 3.68
CA ASN A 413 12.85 1.54 3.28
C ASN A 413 11.90 2.52 2.56
N ALA A 414 12.23 3.82 2.49
CA ALA A 414 11.57 4.80 1.65
C ALA A 414 12.35 4.99 0.34
N LEU A 415 11.66 5.16 -0.79
CA LEU A 415 12.26 5.24 -2.12
C LEU A 415 13.33 6.33 -2.22
N ALA A 416 13.11 7.50 -1.63
CA ALA A 416 14.12 8.55 -1.55
C ALA A 416 15.42 8.08 -0.87
N GLY A 417 15.30 7.35 0.25
CA GLY A 417 16.46 6.81 0.97
C GLY A 417 17.18 5.71 0.19
N VAL A 418 16.44 4.89 -0.57
CA VAL A 418 17.01 3.92 -1.51
C VAL A 418 17.83 4.64 -2.59
N LEU A 419 17.24 5.60 -3.30
CA LEU A 419 17.91 6.34 -4.37
C LEU A 419 19.16 7.07 -3.86
N LEU A 420 19.07 7.76 -2.73
CA LEU A 420 20.23 8.44 -2.14
C LEU A 420 21.33 7.45 -1.74
N SER A 421 20.96 6.31 -1.17
CA SER A 421 21.93 5.28 -0.78
C SER A 421 22.59 4.61 -1.98
N ASP A 422 21.85 4.39 -3.07
CA ASP A 422 22.38 3.77 -4.30
C ASP A 422 23.34 4.74 -5.01
N TRP A 423 22.95 6.01 -5.16
CA TRP A 423 23.84 7.04 -5.69
C TRP A 423 25.08 7.21 -4.81
N ALA A 424 24.92 7.49 -3.51
CA ALA A 424 26.05 7.86 -2.63
C ALA A 424 27.12 6.76 -2.54
N ASN A 425 26.72 5.49 -2.55
CA ASN A 425 27.63 4.33 -2.54
C ASN A 425 28.19 3.96 -3.93
N GLY A 426 27.91 4.75 -4.97
CA GLY A 426 28.44 4.54 -6.33
C GLY A 426 27.79 3.37 -7.08
N ARG A 427 26.62 2.88 -6.64
CA ARG A 427 25.88 1.81 -7.33
C ARG A 427 25.20 2.32 -8.61
N ILE A 428 24.97 3.63 -8.69
CA ILE A 428 24.44 4.35 -9.85
C ILE A 428 25.37 5.52 -10.18
N VAL A 429 25.67 5.71 -11.47
CA VAL A 429 26.32 6.91 -12.01
C VAL A 429 25.38 7.53 -13.05
N VAL A 430 24.88 8.72 -12.74
CA VAL A 430 23.88 9.42 -13.59
C VAL A 430 24.58 10.08 -14.77
N GLY A 431 24.04 9.95 -15.99
CA GLY A 431 24.58 10.63 -17.18
C GLY A 431 25.81 9.99 -17.84
N GLY A 432 26.33 8.87 -17.33
CA GLY A 432 27.38 8.11 -18.00
C GLY A 432 26.88 7.47 -19.31
N ASN A 433 27.70 7.46 -20.35
CA ASN A 433 27.42 6.79 -21.62
C ASN A 433 27.06 5.31 -21.39
N GLY A 434 25.77 4.98 -21.33
CA GLY A 434 25.18 3.71 -21.74
C GLY A 434 25.81 2.40 -21.22
N GLN A 435 26.47 2.38 -20.06
CA GLN A 435 26.81 1.12 -19.39
C GLN A 435 25.97 1.00 -18.13
N GLY A 436 25.04 0.04 -18.17
CA GLY A 436 24.33 -0.45 -16.99
C GLY A 436 25.30 -0.96 -15.91
N PRO A 437 24.78 -1.37 -14.75
CA PRO A 437 25.49 -1.36 -13.48
C PRO A 437 26.81 -2.15 -13.53
N VAL A 438 27.90 -1.48 -13.15
CA VAL A 438 29.21 -2.07 -12.93
C VAL A 438 29.25 -2.72 -11.55
N GLN A 439 29.40 -4.04 -11.55
CA GLN A 439 29.88 -4.92 -10.47
C GLN A 439 29.12 -4.92 -9.12
N ALA A 440 28.22 -5.90 -8.99
CA ALA A 440 27.76 -6.40 -7.70
C ALA A 440 28.92 -7.12 -6.96
N HIS A 441 29.45 -6.51 -5.90
CA HIS A 441 30.24 -7.24 -4.92
C HIS A 441 29.34 -8.02 -3.97
N HIS A 442 29.57 -9.33 -3.91
CA HIS A 442 28.89 -10.28 -3.05
C HIS A 442 29.14 -9.98 -1.56
N GLY A 443 28.05 -9.77 -0.82
CA GLY A 443 27.98 -9.94 0.63
C GLY A 443 26.86 -10.94 0.92
N ALA A 444 27.23 -12.09 1.47
CA ALA A 444 26.37 -13.24 1.64
C ALA A 444 25.25 -13.01 2.68
N THR A 445 24.01 -13.29 2.26
CA THR A 445 23.05 -14.11 3.03
C THR A 445 22.22 -14.90 2.02
N ASN A 446 22.26 -16.23 2.15
CA ASN A 446 21.54 -17.19 1.32
C ASN A 446 20.02 -17.13 1.56
N ASP A 447 19.30 -17.63 0.55
CA ASP A 447 17.90 -18.04 0.51
C ASP A 447 16.84 -16.98 0.15
N ALA A 448 16.84 -16.62 -1.13
CA ALA A 448 15.61 -16.36 -1.87
C ALA A 448 15.80 -16.78 -3.34
N LYS A 449 15.09 -17.83 -3.79
CA LYS A 449 15.04 -18.23 -5.20
C LYS A 449 14.18 -17.21 -5.99
N PRO A 450 14.51 -16.93 -7.26
CA PRO A 450 13.88 -15.84 -8.01
C PRO A 450 12.46 -16.18 -8.48
N PHE A 451 11.53 -15.25 -8.26
CA PHE A 451 10.22 -15.21 -8.91
C PHE A 451 10.41 -15.12 -10.43
N LYS A 452 9.87 -16.11 -11.17
CA LYS A 452 9.79 -16.06 -12.63
C LYS A 452 8.53 -15.28 -13.04
N ASN A 453 8.74 -14.29 -13.89
CA ASN A 453 7.72 -13.43 -14.49
C ASN A 453 6.55 -14.23 -15.10
N PHE A 454 5.33 -13.81 -14.79
CA PHE A 454 4.12 -14.15 -15.54
C PHE A 454 3.62 -12.87 -16.25
N PHE A 455 3.54 -12.93 -17.58
CA PHE A 455 2.56 -12.18 -18.36
C PHE A 455 1.38 -13.11 -18.66
#